data_AF-A0A6J1RN90-F1
#
_entry.id   AF-A0A6J1RN90-F1
#
_cell.length_a   1.000
_cell.length_b   1.000
_cell.length_c   1.000
_cell.angle_alpha   90.00
_cell.angle_beta   90.00
_cell.angle_gamma   90.00
#
_symmetry.space_group_name_H-M   'P 1'
#
loop_
_entity.id
_entity.type
_entity.pdbx_description
1 polymer ?
#
loop_
_entity_poly.entity_id
_entity_poly.type
_entity_poly.pdbx_seq_one_letter_code
_entity_poly.pdbx_strand_id
1 'polypeptide(L)'
;MWLACVIALTACFIAVRCINPKITDENYALTFDYLQKYGYLSKDVDAVPAQRRNDVLRKVFEDFQKYYDLPSDGTPNNETLQLMSKPQCGFRDVLKHGTKASLSKWPKTHLT
;
A
#
# COMPACT_ATOMS: atom_id res chain seq x y z
N MET A 1 10.70 40.24 25.20
CA MET A 1 10.42 39.01 25.99
C MET A 1 9.19 38.25 25.49
N TRP A 2 8.14 38.91 24.96
CA TRP A 2 6.93 38.23 24.45
C TRP A 2 7.16 37.45 23.14
N LEU A 3 7.93 38.01 22.20
CA LEU A 3 8.20 37.40 20.89
C LEU A 3 8.96 36.05 20.96
N ALA A 4 9.82 35.85 21.95
CA ALA A 4 10.57 34.60 22.13
C ALA A 4 9.69 33.42 22.56
N CYS A 5 8.67 33.67 23.40
CA CYS A 5 7.71 32.64 23.82
C CYS A 5 6.80 32.19 22.68
N VAL A 6 6.42 33.10 21.77
CA VAL A 6 5.56 32.75 20.62
C VAL A 6 6.33 31.86 19.62
N ILE A 7 7.61 32.15 19.38
CA ILE A 7 8.47 31.34 18.50
C ILE A 7 8.74 29.95 19.10
N ALA A 8 8.91 29.84 20.42
CA ALA A 8 9.08 28.55 21.10
C ALA A 8 7.82 27.66 21.03
N LEU A 9 6.63 28.26 21.10
CA LEU A 9 5.36 27.53 21.01
C LEU A 9 5.03 27.08 19.58
N THR A 10 5.39 27.86 18.56
CA THR A 10 5.19 27.48 17.15
C THR A 10 6.20 26.42 16.68
N ALA A 11 7.44 26.47 17.16
CA ALA A 11 8.44 25.43 16.89
C ALA A 11 8.04 24.06 17.48
N CYS A 12 7.34 24.04 18.61
CA CYS A 12 6.83 22.81 19.23
C CYS A 12 5.69 22.18 18.40
N PHE A 13 4.85 22.99 17.75
CA PHE A 13 3.75 22.50 16.91
C PHE A 13 4.22 21.85 15.59
N ILE A 14 5.35 22.30 15.04
CA ILE A 14 5.92 21.71 13.80
C ILE A 14 6.62 20.37 14.08
N ALA A 15 7.14 20.14 15.28
CA ALA A 15 7.73 18.85 15.66
C ALA A 15 6.68 17.72 15.82
N VAL A 16 5.39 18.05 15.98
CA VAL A 16 4.30 17.07 16.16
C VAL A 16 3.83 16.45 14.83
N ARG A 17 4.24 16.99 13.67
CA ARG A 17 3.69 16.60 12.36
C ARG A 17 4.56 15.70 11.49
N CYS A 18 5.56 15.00 12.01
CA CYS A 18 6.32 14.02 11.21
C CYS A 18 6.77 12.79 12.02
N ILE A 19 5.83 12.05 12.62
CA ILE A 19 6.07 10.61 12.84
C ILE A 19 5.88 9.95 11.48
N ASN A 20 6.90 10.04 10.62
CA ASN A 20 6.99 9.11 9.49
C ASN A 20 7.37 7.76 10.12
N PRO A 21 6.50 6.74 10.10
CA PRO A 21 6.88 5.44 10.64
C PRO A 21 8.15 4.98 9.90
N LYS A 22 9.25 4.82 10.64
CA LYS A 22 10.44 4.16 10.09
C LYS A 22 10.03 2.74 9.75
N ILE A 23 9.98 2.43 8.46
CA ILE A 23 9.73 1.08 7.96
C ILE A 23 10.91 0.22 8.42
N THR A 24 10.66 -0.70 9.34
CA THR A 24 11.61 -1.73 9.76
C THR A 24 11.64 -2.84 8.71
N ASP A 25 12.72 -3.62 8.69
CA ASP A 25 12.89 -4.75 7.75
C ASP A 25 11.72 -5.77 7.81
N GLU A 26 11.21 -6.00 9.02
CA GLU A 26 10.01 -6.80 9.30
C GLU A 26 8.74 -6.22 8.64
N ASN A 27 8.55 -4.89 8.65
CA ASN A 27 7.42 -4.24 8.00
C ASN A 27 7.50 -4.38 6.48
N TYR A 28 8.71 -4.42 5.93
CA TYR A 28 8.93 -4.60 4.50
C TYR A 28 8.58 -6.03 4.04
N ALA A 29 8.99 -7.04 4.80
CA ALA A 29 8.66 -8.44 4.52
C ALA A 29 7.15 -8.69 4.55
N LEU A 30 6.44 -8.14 5.55
CA LEU A 30 4.97 -8.23 5.65
C LEU A 30 4.26 -7.55 4.48
N THR A 31 4.76 -6.39 4.04
CA THR A 31 4.22 -5.64 2.91
C THR A 31 4.35 -6.42 1.60
N PHE A 32 5.46 -7.15 1.44
CA PHE A 32 5.73 -7.95 0.26
C PHE A 32 4.80 -9.17 0.14
N ASP A 33 4.64 -9.93 1.23
CA ASP A 33 3.70 -11.07 1.26
C ASP A 33 2.26 -10.62 0.98
N TYR A 34 1.86 -9.48 1.54
CA TYR A 34 0.57 -8.86 1.26
C TYR A 34 0.38 -8.62 -0.25
N LEU A 35 1.33 -7.92 -0.90
CA LEU A 35 1.21 -7.58 -2.32
C LEU A 35 1.14 -8.83 -3.21
N GLN A 36 1.83 -9.91 -2.83
CA GLN A 36 1.73 -11.20 -3.52
C GLN A 36 0.38 -11.89 -3.28
N LYS A 37 -0.12 -11.87 -2.04
CA LYS A 37 -1.40 -12.46 -1.65
C LYS A 37 -2.55 -11.88 -2.45
N TYR A 38 -2.62 -10.56 -2.55
CA TYR A 38 -3.71 -9.83 -3.24
C TYR A 38 -3.49 -9.63 -4.75
N GLY A 39 -2.37 -10.13 -5.28
CA GLY A 39 -2.15 -10.26 -6.73
C GLY A 39 -1.50 -9.06 -7.40
N TYR A 40 -1.01 -8.08 -6.64
CA TYR A 40 -0.26 -6.95 -7.18
C TYR A 40 1.19 -7.33 -7.56
N LEU A 41 1.79 -8.26 -6.82
CA LEU A 41 3.16 -8.72 -7.06
C LEU A 41 3.20 -10.19 -7.47
N SER A 42 4.03 -10.50 -8.46
CA SER A 42 4.23 -11.90 -8.89
C SER A 42 5.13 -12.66 -7.93
N LYS A 43 4.95 -13.99 -7.86
CA LYS A 43 5.74 -14.88 -6.99
C LYS A 43 7.20 -15.05 -7.44
N ASP A 44 7.47 -14.83 -8.72
CA ASP A 44 8.77 -14.92 -9.37
C ASP A 44 9.54 -13.60 -9.41
N VAL A 45 9.13 -12.61 -8.61
CA VAL A 45 9.84 -11.33 -8.45
C VAL A 45 11.32 -11.49 -8.08
N ASP A 46 11.72 -12.58 -7.42
CA ASP A 46 13.12 -12.86 -7.14
C ASP A 46 13.96 -13.17 -8.38
N ALA A 47 13.32 -13.59 -9.48
CA ALA A 47 13.97 -13.74 -10.77
C ALA A 47 14.22 -12.39 -11.47
N VAL A 48 13.62 -11.29 -11.00
CA VAL A 48 13.87 -9.95 -11.51
C VAL A 48 15.29 -9.52 -11.08
N PRO A 49 16.13 -9.03 -12.02
CA PRO A 49 17.45 -8.51 -11.69
C PRO A 49 17.37 -7.45 -10.59
N ALA A 50 18.29 -7.52 -9.60
CA ALA A 50 18.29 -6.63 -8.44
C ALA A 50 18.19 -5.13 -8.82
N GLN A 51 18.86 -4.74 -9.91
CA GLN A 51 18.83 -3.38 -10.46
C GLN A 51 17.43 -2.88 -10.82
N ARG A 52 16.51 -3.78 -11.21
CA ARG A 52 15.12 -3.44 -11.58
C ARG A 52 14.10 -3.69 -10.47
N ARG A 53 14.51 -4.32 -9.37
CA ARG A 53 13.60 -4.71 -8.29
C ARG A 53 12.91 -3.49 -7.65
N ASN A 54 13.66 -2.41 -7.43
CA ASN A 54 13.12 -1.18 -6.88
C ASN A 54 12.07 -0.53 -7.81
N ASP A 55 12.32 -0.53 -9.12
CA ASP A 55 11.36 0.00 -10.10
C ASP A 55 10.08 -0.83 -10.15
N VAL A 56 10.21 -2.15 -10.12
CA VAL A 56 9.06 -3.07 -10.04
C VAL A 56 8.26 -2.81 -8.77
N LEU A 57 8.91 -2.70 -7.62
CA LEU A 57 8.22 -2.47 -6.34
C LEU A 57 7.54 -1.11 -6.30
N ARG A 58 8.21 -0.05 -6.75
CA ARG A 58 7.59 1.27 -6.89
C ARG A 58 6.32 1.20 -7.73
N LYS A 59 6.38 0.51 -8.87
CA LYS A 59 5.25 0.38 -9.78
C LYS A 59 4.07 -0.38 -9.14
N VAL A 60 4.39 -1.43 -8.39
CA VAL A 60 3.41 -2.23 -7.64
C VAL A 60 2.71 -1.39 -6.57
N PHE A 61 3.44 -0.54 -5.84
CA PHE A 61 2.83 0.38 -4.88
C PHE A 61 1.95 1.43 -5.55
N GLU A 62 2.36 1.99 -6.69
CA GLU A 62 1.50 2.91 -7.46
C GLU A 62 0.17 2.24 -7.85
N ASP A 63 0.23 0.98 -8.32
CA ASP A 63 -0.95 0.25 -8.76
C ASP A 63 -1.87 -0.11 -7.58
N PHE A 64 -1.31 -0.47 -6.42
CA PHE A 64 -2.05 -0.65 -5.17
C PHE A 64 -2.71 0.67 -4.72
N GLN A 65 -1.95 1.76 -4.67
CA GLN A 65 -2.45 3.07 -4.25
C GLN A 65 -3.59 3.54 -5.15
N LYS A 66 -3.45 3.38 -6.47
CA LYS A 66 -4.53 3.69 -7.42
C LYS A 66 -5.78 2.86 -7.21
N TYR A 67 -5.64 1.58 -6.86
CA TYR A 67 -6.80 0.70 -6.64
C TYR A 67 -7.65 1.15 -5.45
N TYR A 68 -7.02 1.67 -4.40
CA TYR A 68 -7.68 2.14 -3.18
C TYR A 68 -7.85 3.67 -3.13
N ASP A 69 -7.67 4.36 -4.26
CA ASP A 69 -7.78 5.81 -4.38
C ASP A 69 -6.87 6.60 -3.40
N LEU A 70 -5.69 6.05 -3.09
CA LEU A 70 -4.64 6.71 -2.32
C LEU A 70 -3.74 7.59 -3.22
N PRO A 71 -2.98 8.54 -2.65
CA PRO A 71 -1.92 9.23 -3.37
C PRO A 71 -0.91 8.24 -3.96
N SER A 72 -0.86 8.15 -5.29
CA SER A 72 -0.02 7.19 -6.04
C SER A 72 1.44 7.63 -6.15
N ASP A 73 2.11 7.81 -5.02
CA ASP A 73 3.54 8.20 -4.97
C ASP A 73 4.51 7.02 -5.19
N GLY A 74 4.00 5.78 -5.22
CA GLY A 74 4.79 4.57 -5.43
C GLY A 74 5.64 4.17 -4.23
N THR A 75 5.38 4.75 -3.05
CA THR A 75 6.10 4.45 -1.81
C THR A 75 5.18 3.79 -0.80
N PRO A 76 5.70 2.92 0.08
CA PRO A 76 4.95 2.40 1.23
C PRO A 76 4.75 3.48 2.32
N ASN A 77 4.06 4.57 1.98
CA ASN A 77 3.79 5.66 2.92
C ASN A 77 2.87 5.21 4.07
N ASN A 78 2.77 6.02 5.12
CA ASN A 78 2.00 5.67 6.31
C ASN A 78 0.53 5.33 6.02
N GLU A 79 -0.13 6.06 5.11
CA GLU A 79 -1.53 5.79 4.74
C GLU A 79 -1.67 4.42 4.06
N THR A 80 -0.75 4.10 3.15
CA THR A 80 -0.67 2.80 2.46
C THR A 80 -0.48 1.68 3.48
N LEU A 81 0.49 1.80 4.38
CA LEU A 81 0.78 0.78 5.39
C LEU A 81 -0.37 0.60 6.39
N GLN A 82 -1.01 1.69 6.82
CA GLN A 82 -2.18 1.62 7.68
C GLN A 82 -3.33 0.88 7.01
N LEU A 83 -3.57 1.09 5.70
CA LEU A 83 -4.59 0.37 4.97
C LEU A 83 -4.27 -1.12 4.86
N MET A 84 -3.02 -1.47 4.55
CA MET A 84 -2.55 -2.87 4.46
C MET A 84 -2.62 -3.60 5.80
N SER A 85 -2.51 -2.88 6.93
CA SER A 85 -2.62 -3.46 8.28
C SER A 85 -4.04 -3.82 8.70
N LYS A 86 -5.06 -3.28 8.03
CA LYS A 86 -6.46 -3.52 8.38
C LYS A 86 -6.88 -4.93 7.95
N PRO A 87 -7.75 -5.62 8.71
CA PRO A 87 -8.31 -6.90 8.28
C PRO A 87 -9.18 -6.69 7.02
N GLN A 88 -8.99 -7.55 6.02
CA GLN A 88 -9.70 -7.51 4.75
C GLN A 88 -10.19 -8.91 4.35
N CYS A 89 -11.03 -8.98 3.32
CA CYS A 89 -11.45 -10.26 2.76
C CYS A 89 -10.25 -11.00 2.13
N GLY A 90 -10.27 -12.33 2.10
CA GLY A 90 -9.16 -13.11 1.52
C GLY A 90 -9.15 -13.17 -0.02
N PHE A 91 -10.08 -12.46 -0.67
CA PHE A 91 -10.19 -12.45 -2.12
C PHE A 91 -9.14 -11.49 -2.73
N ARG A 92 -8.57 -11.83 -3.89
CA ARG A 92 -7.54 -10.99 -4.51
C ARG A 92 -8.15 -9.77 -5.17
N ASP A 93 -7.45 -8.65 -5.06
CA ASP A 93 -7.84 -7.39 -5.69
C ASP A 93 -7.57 -7.42 -7.20
N VAL A 94 -6.40 -7.96 -7.59
CA VAL A 94 -6.00 -8.11 -8.99
C VAL A 94 -6.14 -9.57 -9.41
N LEU A 95 -7.07 -9.80 -10.33
CA LEU A 95 -7.35 -11.12 -10.90
C LEU A 95 -6.59 -11.38 -12.20
N LYS A 96 -6.09 -12.61 -12.35
CA LYS A 96 -5.59 -13.13 -13.61
C LYS A 96 -6.70 -13.18 -14.65
N HIS A 97 -6.34 -13.01 -15.93
CA HIS A 97 -7.27 -12.84 -17.05
C HIS A 97 -8.35 -13.95 -17.18
N GLY A 98 -8.14 -15.17 -16.64
CA GLY A 98 -9.14 -16.24 -16.63
C GLY A 98 -10.12 -16.22 -15.45
N THR A 99 -9.77 -15.62 -14.31
CA THR A 99 -10.61 -15.64 -13.10
C THR A 99 -11.75 -14.61 -13.18
N LYS A 100 -11.58 -13.54 -13.97
CA LYS A 100 -12.58 -12.46 -14.10
C LYS A 100 -13.94 -12.94 -14.64
N ALA A 101 -13.96 -13.97 -15.49
CA ALA A 101 -15.21 -14.56 -15.99
C ALA A 101 -16.10 -15.12 -14.86
N SER A 102 -15.48 -15.62 -13.79
CA SER A 102 -16.18 -16.17 -12.61
C SER A 102 -16.74 -15.10 -11.67
N LEU A 103 -16.35 -13.83 -11.81
CA LEU A 103 -16.85 -12.71 -11.01
C LEU A 103 -17.96 -11.92 -11.70
N SER A 104 -18.50 -12.43 -12.81
CA SER A 104 -19.61 -11.76 -13.48
C SER A 104 -20.83 -11.69 -12.56
N LYS A 105 -21.57 -10.60 -12.68
CA LYS A 105 -22.88 -10.45 -12.03
C LYS A 105 -23.74 -11.65 -12.43
N TRP A 106 -24.40 -12.26 -11.45
CA TRP A 106 -25.35 -13.33 -11.73
C TRP A 106 -26.39 -12.87 -12.76
N PRO A 107 -26.62 -13.64 -13.84
CA PRO A 107 -27.59 -13.27 -14.86
C PRO A 107 -29.03 -13.38 -14.35
N LYS A 108 -29.24 -14.11 -13.25
CA LYS A 108 -30.53 -14.27 -12.57
C LYS A 108 -30.55 -13.50 -11.25
N THR A 109 -31.73 -13.02 -10.88
CA THR A 109 -31.99 -12.29 -9.62
C THR A 109 -32.37 -13.20 -8.45
N HIS A 110 -33.03 -14.33 -8.74
CA HIS A 110 -33.41 -15.31 -7.73
C HIS A 110 -32.31 -16.36 -7.59
N LEU A 111 -31.48 -16.17 -6.54
CA LEU A 111 -30.44 -17.10 -6.14
C LEU A 111 -31.04 -18.23 -5.31
N THR A 112 -30.43 -19.42 -5.38
CA THR A 112 -30.82 -20.65 -4.69
C THR A 112 -29.63 -21.16 -3.90
#